data_AF-A0A3D5Z8H4-F1
#
_entry.id   AF-A0A3D5Z8H4-F1
#
_cell.length_a   1.000
_cell.length_b   1.000
_cell.length_c   1.000
_cell.angle_alpha   90.00
_cell.angle_beta   90.00
_cell.angle_gamma   90.00
#
_symmetry.space_group_name_H-M   'P 1'
#
loop_
_entity.id
_entity.type
_entity.pdbx_description
1 polymer ?
#
loop_
_entity_poly.entity_id
_entity_poly.type
_entity_poly.pdbx_seq_one_letter_code
_entity_poly.pdbx_strand_id
1 'polypeptide(L)'
;MGVYMNIKKVIVNLITALRGVGALLLIPIFFNFGPAVMGLSFLGFIATDFIDGFLARKFNCSTFFGAILDGMVDKIFTLVSLGLLLTITPNMIYPLLLELGILGVGFYSASKGNSAKSSLMGKVKVWIMALSVGGCFLLSDYHTLENILSFIKLPILDINDINKSIKFLTDLAIGAEVATLGSYIARDIKETDDKVRDNELQDNRKTLRDRLLKEKELLQSIKDNKVSKDDIKDRLFDTEFYQEHKDDSMRLILKKGHYGEN
;
A
#
# COMPACT_ATOMS: atom_id res chain seq x y z
N MET A 1 20.10 -7.15 -24.69
CA MET A 1 19.65 -7.46 -23.31
C MET A 1 18.85 -6.31 -22.67
N GLY A 2 19.25 -5.03 -22.83
CA GLY A 2 18.51 -3.88 -22.29
C GLY A 2 17.06 -3.68 -22.81
N VAL A 3 16.78 -4.00 -24.08
CA VAL A 3 15.42 -3.88 -24.65
C VAL A 3 14.41 -4.83 -23.98
N TYR A 4 14.82 -6.08 -23.70
CA TYR A 4 13.97 -7.07 -23.01
C TYR A 4 13.70 -6.70 -21.54
N MET A 5 14.65 -6.02 -20.87
CA MET A 5 14.46 -5.53 -19.51
C MET A 5 13.43 -4.38 -19.46
N ASN A 6 13.45 -3.48 -20.45
CA ASN A 6 12.48 -2.39 -20.55
C ASN A 6 11.06 -2.88 -20.86
N ILE A 7 10.89 -3.89 -21.72
CA ILE A 7 9.57 -4.46 -22.04
C ILE A 7 8.92 -5.08 -20.79
N LYS A 8 9.69 -5.81 -19.96
CA LYS A 8 9.16 -6.41 -18.72
C LYS A 8 8.73 -5.35 -17.70
N LYS A 9 9.50 -4.27 -17.54
CA LYS A 9 9.13 -3.13 -16.68
C LYS A 9 7.85 -2.43 -17.14
N VAL A 10 7.69 -2.25 -18.46
CA VAL A 10 6.49 -1.66 -19.05
C VAL A 10 5.26 -2.56 -18.79
N ILE A 11 5.39 -3.88 -18.94
CA ILE A 11 4.30 -4.82 -18.67
C ILE A 11 3.85 -4.74 -17.21
N VAL A 12 4.78 -4.77 -16.26
CA VAL A 12 4.44 -4.71 -14.81
C VAL A 12 3.76 -3.38 -14.47
N ASN A 13 4.29 -2.25 -14.94
CA ASN A 13 3.67 -0.95 -14.68
C ASN A 13 2.30 -0.79 -15.37
N LEU A 14 2.12 -1.38 -16.56
CA LEU A 14 0.85 -1.38 -17.28
C LEU A 14 -0.22 -2.14 -16.49
N ILE A 15 0.14 -3.27 -15.88
CA ILE A 15 -0.76 -4.06 -15.04
C ILE A 15 -1.23 -3.23 -13.82
N THR A 16 -0.32 -2.58 -13.10
CA THR A 16 -0.68 -1.69 -11.98
C THR A 16 -1.59 -0.55 -12.44
N ALA A 17 -1.31 0.04 -13.61
CA ALA A 17 -2.15 1.08 -14.19
C ALA A 17 -3.54 0.55 -14.57
N LEU A 18 -3.63 -0.65 -15.17
CA LEU A 18 -4.89 -1.32 -15.48
C LEU A 18 -5.68 -1.62 -14.21
N ARG A 19 -5.04 -1.97 -13.10
CA ARG A 19 -5.68 -2.14 -11.79
C ARG A 19 -6.23 -0.82 -11.26
N GLY A 20 -5.51 0.28 -11.44
CA GLY A 20 -5.99 1.63 -11.13
C GLY A 20 -7.23 2.02 -11.94
N VAL A 21 -7.24 1.70 -13.23
CA VAL A 21 -8.44 1.87 -14.08
C VAL A 21 -9.56 0.92 -13.61
N GLY A 22 -9.23 -0.32 -13.30
CA GLY A 22 -10.14 -1.33 -12.75
C GLY A 22 -10.84 -0.85 -11.48
N ALA A 23 -10.10 -0.22 -10.56
CA ALA A 23 -10.66 0.40 -9.35
C ALA A 23 -11.76 1.40 -9.67
N LEU A 24 -11.57 2.23 -10.70
CA LEU A 24 -12.58 3.19 -11.14
C LEU A 24 -13.75 2.52 -11.86
N LEU A 25 -13.50 1.43 -12.60
CA LEU A 25 -14.52 0.65 -13.29
C LEU A 25 -15.45 -0.09 -12.31
N LEU A 26 -15.05 -0.33 -11.07
CA LEU A 26 -15.92 -0.92 -10.06
C LEU A 26 -17.19 -0.09 -9.82
N ILE A 27 -17.12 1.24 -9.96
CA ILE A 27 -18.25 2.14 -9.77
C ILE A 27 -19.37 1.87 -10.79
N PRO A 28 -19.13 1.97 -12.12
CA PRO A 28 -20.16 1.62 -13.09
C PRO A 28 -20.54 0.15 -13.05
N ILE A 29 -19.63 -0.77 -12.68
CA ILE A 29 -19.98 -2.19 -12.52
C ILE A 29 -21.06 -2.35 -11.44
N PHE A 30 -20.85 -1.72 -10.28
CA PHE A 30 -21.79 -1.78 -9.17
C PHE A 30 -23.18 -1.24 -9.55
N PHE A 31 -23.25 -0.07 -10.17
CA PHE A 31 -24.54 0.55 -10.51
C PHE A 31 -25.28 -0.14 -11.66
N ASN A 32 -24.56 -0.80 -12.59
CA ASN A 32 -25.20 -1.47 -13.73
C ASN A 32 -25.51 -2.95 -13.49
N PHE A 33 -24.68 -3.66 -12.71
CA PHE A 33 -24.77 -5.12 -12.55
C PHE A 33 -25.04 -5.58 -11.10
N GLY A 34 -25.02 -4.66 -10.14
CA GLY A 34 -25.38 -4.92 -8.74
C GLY A 34 -24.25 -5.50 -7.86
N PRO A 35 -24.58 -5.80 -6.59
CA PRO A 35 -23.59 -6.14 -5.56
C PRO A 35 -22.87 -7.48 -5.81
N ALA A 36 -23.56 -8.50 -6.31
CA ALA A 36 -22.94 -9.81 -6.55
C ALA A 36 -21.85 -9.74 -7.63
N VAL A 37 -22.13 -9.10 -8.76
CA VAL A 37 -21.16 -8.94 -9.86
C VAL A 37 -20.00 -8.05 -9.43
N MET A 38 -20.28 -7.02 -8.64
CA MET A 38 -19.25 -6.19 -8.00
C MET A 38 -18.34 -7.03 -7.09
N GLY A 39 -18.90 -7.87 -6.22
CA GLY A 39 -18.14 -8.75 -5.32
C GLY A 39 -17.25 -9.75 -6.07
N LEU A 40 -17.77 -10.38 -7.12
CA LEU A 40 -17.00 -11.28 -7.99
C LEU A 40 -15.87 -10.53 -8.72
N SER A 41 -16.15 -9.34 -9.25
CA SER A 41 -15.15 -8.51 -9.94
C SER A 41 -14.05 -8.10 -8.98
N PHE A 42 -14.41 -7.65 -7.77
CA PHE A 42 -13.48 -7.28 -6.71
C PHE A 42 -12.54 -8.43 -6.34
N LEU A 43 -13.08 -9.63 -6.09
CA LEU A 43 -12.27 -10.82 -5.81
C LEU A 43 -11.37 -11.20 -6.99
N GLY A 44 -11.87 -11.07 -8.22
CA GLY A 44 -11.08 -11.29 -9.43
C GLY A 44 -9.89 -10.34 -9.56
N PHE A 45 -10.07 -9.06 -9.26
CA PHE A 45 -8.98 -8.08 -9.26
C PHE A 45 -7.93 -8.38 -8.19
N ILE A 46 -8.34 -8.80 -6.99
CA ILE A 46 -7.41 -9.21 -5.92
C ILE A 46 -6.65 -10.48 -6.31
N ALA A 47 -7.31 -11.46 -6.93
CA ALA A 47 -6.64 -12.65 -7.43
C ALA A 47 -5.60 -12.32 -8.52
N THR A 48 -5.93 -11.35 -9.39
CA THR A 48 -5.04 -10.86 -10.45
C THR A 48 -3.77 -10.23 -9.84
N ASP A 49 -3.92 -9.41 -8.79
CA ASP A 49 -2.79 -8.82 -8.06
C ASP A 49 -1.83 -9.87 -7.49
N PHE A 50 -2.36 -10.93 -6.89
CA PHE A 50 -1.51 -12.00 -6.35
C PHE A 50 -0.70 -12.71 -7.43
N ILE A 51 -1.30 -12.95 -8.59
CA ILE A 51 -0.65 -13.59 -9.74
C ILE A 51 0.45 -12.67 -10.29
N ASP A 52 0.16 -11.37 -10.44
CA ASP A 52 1.11 -10.41 -11.01
C ASP A 52 2.27 -10.12 -10.07
N GLY A 53 2.00 -10.01 -8.76
CA GLY A 53 3.04 -9.91 -7.73
C GLY A 53 3.92 -11.16 -7.65
N PHE A 54 3.39 -12.34 -7.97
CA PHE A 54 4.19 -13.56 -8.11
C PHE A 54 5.09 -13.51 -9.35
N LEU A 55 4.57 -13.08 -10.50
CA LEU A 55 5.34 -12.92 -11.74
C LEU A 55 6.44 -11.85 -11.60
N ALA A 56 6.13 -10.68 -11.02
CA ALA A 56 7.09 -9.58 -10.84
C ALA A 56 8.28 -10.00 -9.97
N ARG A 57 8.03 -10.74 -8.87
CA ARG A 57 9.09 -11.32 -8.01
C ARG A 57 9.94 -12.34 -8.76
N LYS A 58 9.35 -13.14 -9.63
CA LYS A 58 10.07 -14.12 -10.46
C LYS A 58 10.98 -13.46 -11.51
N PHE A 59 10.62 -12.27 -11.98
CA PHE A 59 11.38 -11.57 -13.02
C PHE A 59 12.34 -10.48 -12.50
N ASN A 60 12.40 -10.23 -11.18
CA ASN A 60 13.26 -9.20 -10.57
C ASN A 60 13.14 -7.81 -11.22
N CYS A 61 11.97 -7.45 -11.76
CA CYS A 61 11.76 -6.20 -12.53
C CYS A 61 10.97 -5.14 -11.74
N SER A 62 11.30 -4.94 -10.47
CA SER A 62 10.65 -3.91 -9.63
C SER A 62 11.33 -2.55 -9.77
N THR A 63 10.55 -1.48 -9.69
CA THR A 63 11.03 -0.09 -9.73
C THR A 63 10.43 0.70 -8.57
N PHE A 64 11.11 1.76 -8.13
CA PHE A 64 10.62 2.58 -7.02
C PHE A 64 9.31 3.31 -7.41
N PHE A 65 9.23 3.81 -8.65
CA PHE A 65 7.99 4.40 -9.18
C PHE A 65 6.82 3.40 -9.19
N GLY A 66 7.07 2.18 -9.68
CA GLY A 66 6.05 1.12 -9.71
C GLY A 66 5.55 0.78 -8.31
N ALA A 67 6.45 0.68 -7.33
CA ALA A 67 6.09 0.40 -5.93
C ALA A 67 5.25 1.53 -5.29
N ILE A 68 5.55 2.80 -5.58
CA ILE A 68 4.73 3.92 -5.12
C ILE A 68 3.34 3.88 -5.78
N LEU A 69 3.30 3.70 -7.11
CA LEU A 69 2.04 3.65 -7.86
C LEU A 69 1.15 2.49 -7.39
N ASP A 70 1.76 1.33 -7.13
CA ASP A 70 1.10 0.14 -6.59
C ASP A 70 0.45 0.42 -5.23
N GLY A 71 1.21 1.01 -4.30
CA GLY A 71 0.68 1.43 -3.00
C GLY A 71 -0.43 2.48 -3.08
N MET A 72 -0.39 3.39 -4.07
CA MET A 72 -1.46 4.36 -4.31
C MET A 72 -2.73 3.69 -4.87
N VAL A 73 -2.57 2.83 -5.86
CA VAL A 73 -3.68 2.13 -6.52
C VAL A 73 -4.39 1.21 -5.51
N ASP A 74 -3.66 0.52 -4.64
CA ASP A 74 -4.26 -0.31 -3.59
C ASP A 74 -5.18 0.47 -2.64
N LYS A 75 -4.73 1.67 -2.27
CA LYS A 75 -5.50 2.55 -1.39
C LYS A 75 -6.73 3.09 -2.08
N ILE A 76 -6.62 3.51 -3.33
CA ILE A 76 -7.77 3.93 -4.14
C ILE A 76 -8.77 2.78 -4.29
N PHE A 77 -8.29 1.58 -4.63
CA PHE A 77 -9.12 0.39 -4.82
C PHE A 77 -9.88 0.02 -3.54
N THR A 78 -9.22 0.05 -2.39
CA THR A 78 -9.84 -0.22 -1.08
C THR A 78 -10.87 0.84 -0.72
N LEU A 79 -10.54 2.13 -0.89
CA LEU A 79 -11.44 3.24 -0.57
C LEU A 79 -12.69 3.26 -1.47
N VAL A 80 -12.53 3.00 -2.77
CA VAL A 80 -13.68 2.91 -3.70
C VAL A 80 -14.58 1.75 -3.31
N SER A 81 -14.00 0.58 -3.00
CA SER A 81 -14.76 -0.61 -2.63
C SER A 81 -15.55 -0.39 -1.33
N LEU A 82 -14.93 0.19 -0.30
CA LEU A 82 -15.60 0.56 0.95
C LEU A 82 -16.66 1.65 0.72
N GLY A 83 -16.37 2.62 -0.14
CA GLY A 83 -17.29 3.69 -0.53
C GLY A 83 -18.56 3.18 -1.21
N LEU A 84 -18.43 2.18 -2.09
CA LEU A 84 -19.58 1.51 -2.70
C LEU A 84 -20.34 0.67 -1.68
N LEU A 85 -19.62 -0.06 -0.81
CA LEU A 85 -20.24 -0.93 0.18
C LEU A 85 -21.03 -0.15 1.24
N LEU A 86 -20.69 1.11 1.51
CA LEU A 86 -21.48 2.02 2.36
C LEU A 86 -22.94 2.16 1.93
N THR A 87 -23.22 2.04 0.62
CA THR A 87 -24.59 2.15 0.10
C THR A 87 -25.47 0.97 0.51
N ILE A 88 -24.86 -0.13 0.96
CA ILE A 88 -25.52 -1.38 1.30
C ILE A 88 -25.39 -1.68 2.80
N THR A 89 -24.17 -1.51 3.33
CA THR A 89 -23.80 -1.79 4.72
C THR A 89 -23.22 -0.51 5.34
N PRO A 90 -24.05 0.38 5.92
CA PRO A 90 -23.61 1.67 6.46
C PRO A 90 -22.52 1.57 7.53
N ASN A 91 -22.46 0.45 8.26
CA ASN A 91 -21.43 0.17 9.26
C ASN A 91 -20.01 0.08 8.66
N MET A 92 -19.86 -0.01 7.33
CA MET A 92 -18.56 0.07 6.66
C MET A 92 -17.94 1.48 6.69
N ILE A 93 -18.63 2.47 7.28
CA ILE A 93 -18.05 3.79 7.57
C ILE A 93 -16.87 3.70 8.54
N TYR A 94 -16.92 2.78 9.51
CA TYR A 94 -15.84 2.61 10.48
C TYR A 94 -14.52 2.14 9.84
N PRO A 95 -14.47 1.03 9.07
CA PRO A 95 -13.23 0.63 8.40
C PRO A 95 -12.78 1.66 7.36
N LEU A 96 -13.69 2.38 6.70
CA LEU A 96 -13.34 3.47 5.78
C LEU A 96 -12.58 4.60 6.48
N LEU A 97 -13.11 5.10 7.60
CA LEU A 97 -12.45 6.16 8.37
C LEU A 97 -11.11 5.72 8.95
N LEU A 98 -11.03 4.46 9.41
CA LEU A 98 -9.78 3.89 9.90
C LEU A 98 -8.72 3.77 8.80
N GLU A 99 -9.11 3.37 7.58
CA GLU A 99 -8.18 3.27 6.46
C GLU A 99 -7.65 4.66 6.03
N LEU A 100 -8.48 5.69 6.08
CA LEU A 100 -8.05 7.09 5.95
C LEU A 100 -7.11 7.51 7.08
N GLY A 101 -7.35 7.05 8.31
CA GLY A 101 -6.46 7.24 9.45
C GLY A 101 -5.08 6.60 9.25
N ILE A 102 -5.03 5.37 8.73
CA ILE A 102 -3.79 4.66 8.41
C ILE A 102 -3.02 5.42 7.33
N LEU A 103 -3.71 5.92 6.30
CA LEU A 103 -3.12 6.79 5.28
C LEU A 103 -2.50 8.05 5.91
N GLY A 104 -3.22 8.71 6.81
CA GLY A 104 -2.74 9.89 7.53
C GLY A 104 -1.49 9.62 8.37
N VAL A 105 -1.50 8.55 9.17
CA VAL A 105 -0.33 8.13 9.96
C VAL A 105 0.84 7.77 9.05
N GLY A 106 0.60 7.07 7.95
CA GLY A 106 1.63 6.73 6.97
C GLY A 106 2.28 7.98 6.35
N PHE A 107 1.48 8.96 5.95
CA PHE A 107 1.98 10.22 5.41
C PHE A 107 2.77 11.02 6.45
N TYR A 108 2.27 11.11 7.68
CA TYR A 108 2.95 11.76 8.78
C TYR A 108 4.30 11.10 9.11
N SER A 109 4.33 9.77 9.16
CA SER A 109 5.55 8.99 9.36
C SER A 109 6.57 9.24 8.23
N ALA A 110 6.12 9.21 6.97
CA ALA A 110 6.97 9.52 5.82
C ALA A 110 7.55 10.95 5.89
N SER A 111 6.78 11.92 6.39
CA SER A 111 7.25 13.30 6.57
C SER A 111 8.42 13.42 7.54
N LYS A 112 8.48 12.56 8.58
CA LYS A 112 9.61 12.42 9.52
C LYS A 112 10.82 11.66 8.92
N GLY A 113 10.69 11.16 7.69
CA GLY A 113 11.70 10.31 7.05
C GLY A 113 11.79 8.92 7.68
N ASN A 114 10.73 8.45 8.35
CA ASN A 114 10.61 7.08 8.85
C ASN A 114 10.49 6.08 7.68
N SER A 115 10.85 4.82 7.93
CA SER A 115 10.88 3.81 6.87
C SER A 115 9.45 3.43 6.47
N ALA A 116 9.18 3.39 5.16
CA ALA A 116 7.86 3.01 4.64
C ALA A 116 7.65 1.48 4.63
N LYS A 117 8.36 0.74 5.48
CA LYS A 117 8.33 -0.73 5.46
C LYS A 117 6.93 -1.24 5.76
N SER A 118 6.49 -2.32 5.14
CA SER A 118 5.16 -2.90 5.41
C SER A 118 5.17 -3.73 6.70
N SER A 119 4.23 -3.50 7.61
CA SER A 119 4.08 -4.30 8.84
C SER A 119 3.46 -5.66 8.53
N LEU A 120 3.79 -6.70 9.33
CA LEU A 120 3.15 -8.01 9.21
C LEU A 120 1.61 -7.90 9.37
N MET A 121 1.16 -7.02 10.27
CA MET A 121 -0.26 -6.73 10.47
C MET A 121 -0.90 -6.15 9.20
N GLY A 122 -0.22 -5.24 8.50
CA GLY A 122 -0.69 -4.71 7.22
C GLY A 122 -0.87 -5.77 6.15
N LYS A 123 0.00 -6.80 6.11
CA LYS A 123 -0.14 -7.93 5.16
C LYS A 123 -1.34 -8.82 5.50
N VAL A 124 -1.54 -9.12 6.77
CA VAL A 124 -2.69 -9.92 7.24
C VAL A 124 -3.99 -9.17 6.98
N LYS A 125 -4.00 -7.84 7.19
CA LYS A 125 -5.15 -6.99 6.94
C LYS A 125 -5.67 -7.14 5.52
N VAL A 126 -4.80 -7.16 4.52
CA VAL A 126 -5.21 -7.25 3.11
C VAL A 126 -6.09 -8.48 2.87
N TRP A 127 -5.73 -9.63 3.43
CA TRP A 127 -6.53 -10.86 3.30
C TRP A 127 -7.86 -10.78 4.04
N ILE A 128 -7.85 -10.23 5.26
CA ILE A 128 -9.08 -10.04 6.03
C ILE A 128 -10.03 -9.09 5.30
N MET A 129 -9.51 -7.98 4.78
CA MET A 129 -10.28 -6.98 4.03
C MET A 129 -10.83 -7.57 2.72
N ALA A 130 -10.02 -8.35 1.99
CA ALA A 130 -10.47 -9.03 0.79
C ALA A 130 -11.68 -9.95 1.08
N LEU A 131 -11.58 -10.75 2.15
CA LEU A 131 -12.65 -11.66 2.57
C LEU A 131 -13.89 -10.90 3.06
N SER A 132 -13.70 -9.89 3.91
CA SER A 132 -14.80 -9.11 4.49
C SER A 132 -15.54 -8.30 3.43
N VAL A 133 -14.83 -7.54 2.60
CA VAL A 133 -15.45 -6.68 1.58
C VAL A 133 -16.09 -7.53 0.48
N GLY A 134 -15.37 -8.52 -0.04
CA GLY A 134 -15.89 -9.42 -1.07
C GLY A 134 -17.10 -10.22 -0.57
N GLY A 135 -16.99 -10.79 0.64
CA GLY A 135 -18.09 -11.53 1.28
C GLY A 135 -19.32 -10.66 1.53
N CYS A 136 -19.15 -9.43 2.00
CA CYS A 136 -20.28 -8.52 2.19
C CYS A 136 -20.99 -8.19 0.86
N PHE A 137 -20.25 -7.92 -0.23
CA PHE A 137 -20.87 -7.68 -1.54
C PHE A 137 -21.67 -8.89 -2.04
N LEU A 138 -21.12 -10.10 -1.90
CA LEU A 138 -21.79 -11.34 -2.33
C LEU A 138 -23.02 -11.66 -1.48
N LEU A 139 -22.93 -11.51 -0.15
CA LEU A 139 -24.03 -11.79 0.77
C LEU A 139 -25.16 -10.76 0.71
N SER A 140 -24.87 -9.55 0.23
CA SER A 140 -25.87 -8.48 0.13
C SER A 140 -26.90 -8.69 -0.98
N ASP A 141 -26.58 -9.49 -1.98
CA ASP A 141 -27.49 -9.82 -3.08
C ASP A 141 -28.14 -11.19 -2.83
N TYR A 142 -29.21 -11.17 -2.03
CA TYR A 142 -29.92 -12.38 -1.60
C TYR A 142 -30.41 -13.23 -2.78
N HIS A 143 -31.02 -12.60 -3.79
CA HIS A 143 -31.58 -13.32 -4.93
C HIS A 143 -30.51 -14.02 -5.76
N THR A 144 -29.39 -13.33 -6.02
CA THR A 144 -28.27 -13.96 -6.74
C THR A 144 -27.64 -15.08 -5.91
N LEU A 145 -27.51 -14.89 -4.59
CA LEU A 145 -26.99 -15.91 -3.69
C LEU A 145 -27.88 -17.17 -3.66
N GLU A 146 -29.21 -16.99 -3.57
CA GLU A 146 -30.19 -18.08 -3.59
C GLU A 146 -30.11 -18.88 -4.91
N ASN A 147 -29.99 -18.18 -6.04
CA ASN A 147 -29.81 -18.80 -7.36
C ASN A 147 -28.51 -19.61 -7.46
N ILE A 148 -27.41 -19.12 -6.90
CA ILE A 148 -26.12 -19.83 -6.90
C ILE A 148 -26.18 -21.06 -5.98
N LEU A 149 -26.72 -20.92 -4.76
CA LEU A 149 -26.84 -22.01 -3.79
C LEU A 149 -27.74 -23.13 -4.32
N SER A 150 -28.87 -22.78 -4.93
CA SER A 150 -29.78 -23.74 -5.54
C SER A 150 -29.15 -24.45 -6.74
N PHE A 151 -28.37 -23.76 -7.57
CA PHE A 151 -27.61 -24.37 -8.67
C PHE A 151 -26.58 -25.40 -8.18
N ILE A 152 -25.88 -25.10 -7.07
CA ILE A 152 -24.87 -25.99 -6.46
C ILE A 152 -25.52 -27.07 -5.55
N LYS A 153 -26.85 -27.03 -5.35
CA LYS A 153 -27.63 -27.90 -4.45
C LYS A 153 -27.19 -27.79 -2.98
N LEU A 154 -26.80 -26.60 -2.56
CA LEU A 154 -26.50 -26.28 -1.16
C LEU A 154 -27.76 -25.78 -0.44
N PRO A 155 -27.83 -25.92 0.90
CA PRO A 155 -28.95 -25.39 1.67
C PRO A 155 -29.05 -23.87 1.51
N ILE A 156 -30.28 -23.39 1.31
CA ILE A 156 -30.59 -21.95 1.28
C ILE A 156 -30.35 -21.40 2.69
N LEU A 157 -29.60 -20.31 2.77
CA LEU A 157 -29.33 -19.63 4.03
C LEU A 157 -30.52 -18.74 4.42
N ASP A 158 -30.89 -18.75 5.69
CA ASP A 158 -31.88 -17.82 6.24
C ASP A 158 -31.35 -16.38 6.13
N ILE A 159 -32.23 -15.43 5.86
CA ILE A 159 -31.95 -14.00 5.83
C ILE A 159 -31.32 -13.55 7.16
N ASN A 160 -31.75 -14.12 8.28
CA ASN A 160 -31.17 -13.81 9.59
C ASN A 160 -29.70 -14.25 9.69
N ASP A 161 -29.37 -15.44 9.19
CA ASP A 161 -28.00 -15.96 9.18
C ASP A 161 -27.10 -15.18 8.21
N ILE A 162 -27.65 -14.71 7.09
CA ILE A 162 -26.96 -13.83 6.15
C ILE A 162 -26.64 -12.49 6.82
N ASN A 163 -27.62 -11.85 7.46
CA ASN A 163 -27.40 -10.58 8.16
C ASN A 163 -26.37 -10.71 9.30
N LYS A 164 -26.41 -11.82 10.04
CA LYS A 164 -25.41 -12.13 11.06
C LYS A 164 -24.02 -12.31 10.46
N SER A 165 -23.94 -12.95 9.30
CA SER A 165 -22.69 -13.15 8.55
C SER A 165 -22.13 -11.81 8.04
N ILE A 166 -22.96 -10.94 7.45
CA ILE A 166 -22.57 -9.59 7.03
C ILE A 166 -22.06 -8.77 8.22
N LYS A 167 -22.75 -8.84 9.37
CA LYS A 167 -22.30 -8.17 10.60
C LYS A 167 -20.94 -8.71 11.05
N PHE A 168 -20.77 -10.03 11.07
CA PHE A 168 -19.49 -10.65 11.44
C PHE A 168 -18.35 -10.19 10.52
N LEU A 169 -18.56 -10.18 9.20
CA LEU A 169 -17.55 -9.69 8.24
C LEU A 169 -17.23 -8.21 8.44
N THR A 170 -18.22 -7.40 8.80
CA THR A 170 -18.04 -5.98 9.11
C THR A 170 -17.22 -5.78 10.38
N ASP A 171 -17.57 -6.50 11.46
CA ASP A 171 -16.83 -6.45 12.74
C ASP A 171 -15.38 -6.93 12.54
N LEU A 172 -15.18 -7.96 11.71
CA LEU A 172 -13.87 -8.48 11.34
C LEU A 172 -13.03 -7.45 10.58
N ALA A 173 -13.63 -6.72 9.63
CA ALA A 173 -12.96 -5.64 8.90
C ALA A 173 -12.54 -4.50 9.83
N ILE A 174 -13.44 -4.08 10.73
CA ILE A 174 -13.15 -3.05 11.74
C ILE A 174 -11.98 -3.49 12.62
N GLY A 175 -12.01 -4.72 13.14
CA GLY A 175 -10.95 -5.26 13.98
C GLY A 175 -9.58 -5.26 13.28
N ALA A 176 -9.54 -5.65 12.00
CA ALA A 176 -8.31 -5.66 11.22
C ALA A 176 -7.76 -4.25 10.96
N GLU A 177 -8.63 -3.27 10.68
CA GLU A 177 -8.24 -1.88 10.50
C GLU A 177 -7.71 -1.26 11.82
N VAL A 178 -8.40 -1.49 12.94
CA VAL A 178 -7.95 -1.03 14.26
C VAL A 178 -6.58 -1.62 14.62
N ALA A 179 -6.42 -2.94 14.46
CA ALA A 179 -5.15 -3.61 14.75
C ALA A 179 -4.01 -3.07 13.87
N THR A 180 -4.29 -2.78 12.60
CA THR A 180 -3.30 -2.25 11.67
C THR A 180 -2.93 -0.81 12.02
N LEU A 181 -3.90 0.05 12.29
CA LEU A 181 -3.66 1.42 12.73
C LEU A 181 -2.81 1.45 14.00
N GLY A 182 -3.14 0.63 15.00
CA GLY A 182 -2.34 0.49 16.22
C GLY A 182 -0.90 0.05 15.93
N SER A 183 -0.72 -0.92 15.02
CA SER A 183 0.62 -1.37 14.62
C SER A 183 1.45 -0.29 13.93
N TYR A 184 0.81 0.57 13.12
CA TYR A 184 1.47 1.68 12.41
C TYR A 184 1.89 2.77 13.39
N ILE A 185 1.02 3.14 14.33
CA ILE A 185 1.33 4.14 15.36
C ILE A 185 2.47 3.65 16.27
N ALA A 186 2.39 2.41 16.76
CA ALA A 186 3.42 1.83 17.63
C ALA A 186 4.80 1.81 16.94
N ARG A 187 4.82 1.52 15.64
CA ARG A 187 6.05 1.59 14.85
C ARG A 187 6.56 3.02 14.69
N ASP A 188 5.70 3.99 14.39
CA ASP A 188 6.12 5.39 14.22
C ASP A 188 6.77 5.95 15.49
N ILE A 189 6.22 5.62 16.66
CA ILE A 189 6.77 6.01 17.96
C ILE A 189 8.15 5.37 18.13
N LYS A 190 8.26 4.05 17.91
CA LYS A 190 9.54 3.33 18.06
C LYS A 190 10.64 3.87 17.15
N GLU A 191 10.34 4.11 15.86
CA GLU A 191 11.32 4.66 14.91
C GLU A 191 11.72 6.10 15.26
N THR A 192 10.80 6.88 15.84
CA THR A 192 11.10 8.24 16.31
C THR A 192 12.04 8.19 17.52
N ASP A 193 11.76 7.33 18.50
CA ASP A 193 12.60 7.16 19.71
C ASP A 193 13.99 6.64 19.38
N ASP A 194 14.10 5.67 18.45
CA ASP A 194 15.38 5.13 17.99
C ASP A 194 16.24 6.22 17.34
N LYS A 195 15.65 7.09 16.51
CA LYS A 195 16.36 8.24 15.91
C LYS A 195 16.81 9.27 16.93
N VAL A 196 15.99 9.56 17.95
CA VAL A 196 16.37 10.50 19.03
C VAL A 196 17.56 9.94 19.80
N ARG A 197 17.50 8.67 20.19
CA ARG A 197 18.58 7.97 20.89
C ARG A 197 19.87 7.90 20.08
N ASP A 198 19.78 7.61 18.78
CA ASP A 198 20.95 7.58 17.89
C ASP A 198 21.58 8.97 17.72
N ASN A 199 20.75 10.03 17.64
CA ASN A 199 21.24 11.40 17.59
C ASN A 199 21.91 11.82 18.91
N GLU A 200 21.35 11.47 20.07
CA GLU A 200 21.97 11.72 21.38
C GLU A 200 23.30 10.97 21.54
N LEU A 201 23.37 9.72 21.10
CA LEU A 201 24.61 8.93 21.08
C LEU A 201 25.65 9.51 20.11
N GLN A 202 25.23 10.05 18.96
CA GLN A 202 26.12 10.74 18.03
C GLN A 202 26.58 12.09 18.57
N ASP A 203 25.69 12.88 19.19
CA ASP A 203 26.02 14.19 19.76
C ASP A 203 27.02 14.06 20.91
N ASN A 204 26.82 13.07 21.78
CA ASN A 204 27.78 12.70 22.83
C ASN A 204 29.13 12.21 22.28
N ARG A 205 29.18 11.60 21.08
CA ARG A 205 30.45 11.23 20.41
C ARG A 205 31.09 12.41 19.67
N LYS A 206 30.29 13.31 19.09
CA LYS A 206 30.74 14.49 18.31
C LYS A 206 31.30 15.58 19.20
N THR A 207 30.77 15.75 20.41
CA THR A 207 31.26 16.74 21.39
C THR A 207 32.74 16.58 21.76
N LEU A 208 33.34 15.39 21.57
CA LEU A 208 34.77 15.14 21.84
C LEU A 208 35.72 15.26 20.63
N ARG A 209 35.25 15.03 19.39
CA ARG A 209 36.13 15.02 18.19
C ARG A 209 35.90 16.18 17.21
N ASP A 210 34.70 16.76 17.14
CA ASP A 210 34.34 17.70 16.05
C ASP A 210 34.54 19.18 16.40
N ARG A 211 34.73 19.55 17.67
CA ARG A 211 35.03 20.96 18.06
C ARG A 211 36.43 21.44 17.64
N LEU A 212 37.32 20.55 17.19
CA LEU A 212 38.70 20.90 16.83
C LEU A 212 38.96 21.07 15.32
N LEU A 213 38.04 20.67 14.41
CA LEU A 213 38.39 20.56 12.98
C LEU A 213 37.40 21.13 11.96
N LYS A 214 36.09 21.28 12.24
CA LYS A 214 35.11 21.45 11.13
C LYS A 214 34.40 22.79 10.98
N GLU A 215 34.67 23.78 11.83
CA GLU A 215 34.09 25.12 11.65
C GLU A 215 34.78 25.92 10.53
N LYS A 216 35.98 25.53 10.11
CA LYS A 216 36.75 26.21 9.04
C LYS A 216 36.44 25.76 7.61
N GLU A 217 35.77 24.62 7.40
CA GLU A 217 35.53 24.06 6.04
C GLU A 217 34.06 24.16 5.58
N LEU A 218 33.11 24.29 6.50
CA LEU A 218 31.68 24.15 6.20
C LEU A 218 31.06 25.37 5.49
N LEU A 219 31.67 26.56 5.60
CA LEU A 219 31.18 27.77 4.94
C LEU A 219 31.66 27.89 3.47
N GLN A 220 32.49 26.96 2.99
CA GLN A 220 33.03 26.98 1.63
C GLN A 220 32.19 26.17 0.61
N SER A 221 31.31 25.25 1.03
CA SER A 221 30.68 24.26 0.12
C SER A 221 29.19 24.48 -0.18
N ILE A 222 28.56 25.58 0.27
CA ILE A 222 27.13 25.86 0.03
C ILE A 222 26.89 26.57 -1.33
N LYS A 223 27.93 26.81 -2.11
CA LYS A 223 27.83 27.38 -3.46
C LYS A 223 28.13 26.28 -4.48
N ASP A 224 27.06 25.61 -4.95
CA ASP A 224 26.94 24.86 -6.22
C ASP A 224 26.40 23.41 -6.07
N ASN A 225 25.07 23.26 -6.01
CA ASN A 225 24.29 22.58 -7.07
C ASN A 225 22.87 22.21 -6.61
N LYS A 226 21.88 22.74 -7.34
CA LYS A 226 20.50 22.22 -7.35
C LYS A 226 20.50 20.85 -8.03
N VAL A 227 19.76 19.90 -7.44
CA VAL A 227 19.48 18.59 -8.04
C VAL A 227 18.74 18.79 -9.38
N SER A 228 19.25 18.22 -10.47
CA SER A 228 18.58 18.24 -11.78
C SER A 228 17.44 17.21 -11.80
N LYS A 229 16.34 17.52 -12.50
CA LYS A 229 15.14 16.65 -12.61
C LYS A 229 15.43 15.30 -13.28
N ASP A 230 16.47 15.23 -14.09
CA ASP A 230 16.82 14.03 -14.87
C ASP A 230 17.44 12.92 -14.00
N ASP A 231 18.25 13.26 -13.01
CA ASP A 231 18.84 12.28 -12.05
C ASP A 231 17.79 11.57 -11.18
N ILE A 232 16.69 12.27 -10.85
CA ILE A 232 15.60 11.71 -10.05
C ILE A 232 14.79 10.72 -10.89
N LYS A 233 14.60 11.02 -12.17
CA LYS A 233 13.87 10.16 -13.10
C LYS A 233 14.61 8.83 -13.28
N ASP A 234 15.91 8.84 -13.49
CA ASP A 234 16.67 7.61 -13.69
C ASP A 234 16.66 6.71 -12.45
N ARG A 235 16.79 7.28 -11.24
CA ARG A 235 16.72 6.51 -9.97
C ARG A 235 15.34 5.91 -9.69
N LEU A 236 14.26 6.56 -10.14
CA LEU A 236 12.89 6.06 -9.95
C LEU A 236 12.60 4.80 -10.78
N PHE A 237 13.26 4.65 -11.93
CA PHE A 237 13.05 3.54 -12.87
C PHE A 237 14.17 2.50 -12.88
N ASP A 238 15.26 2.73 -12.14
CA ASP A 238 16.35 1.77 -11.95
C ASP A 238 15.98 0.65 -10.96
N THR A 239 16.29 -0.58 -11.34
CA THR A 239 15.97 -1.80 -10.61
C THR A 239 17.09 -2.22 -9.67
N GLU A 240 18.36 -2.00 -10.02
CA GLU A 240 19.48 -2.29 -9.12
C GLU A 240 19.44 -1.33 -7.92
N PHE A 241 19.21 -0.04 -8.18
CA PHE A 241 19.00 0.96 -7.14
C PHE A 241 17.82 0.62 -6.21
N TYR A 242 16.70 0.13 -6.77
CA TYR A 242 15.54 -0.30 -5.98
C TYR A 242 15.88 -1.51 -5.08
N GLN A 243 16.57 -2.54 -5.59
CA GLN A 243 16.88 -3.73 -4.80
C GLN A 243 17.81 -3.43 -3.63
N GLU A 244 18.72 -2.48 -3.81
CA GLU A 244 19.70 -2.06 -2.80
C GLU A 244 19.06 -1.17 -1.71
N HIS A 245 18.12 -0.29 -2.08
CA HIS A 245 17.59 0.75 -1.19
C HIS A 245 16.10 0.57 -0.82
N LYS A 246 15.47 -0.58 -1.10
CA LYS A 246 14.04 -0.84 -0.80
C LYS A 246 13.67 -0.70 0.69
N ASP A 247 14.65 -0.85 1.57
CA ASP A 247 14.48 -0.80 3.03
C ASP A 247 14.83 0.59 3.62
N ASP A 248 15.31 1.51 2.78
CA ASP A 248 15.79 2.82 3.18
C ASP A 248 14.71 3.90 3.19
N SER A 249 14.97 5.02 3.87
CA SER A 249 14.09 6.18 3.91
C SER A 249 13.90 6.78 2.50
N MET A 250 12.67 7.14 2.14
CA MET A 250 12.30 7.85 0.89
C MET A 250 13.17 9.10 0.61
N ARG A 251 13.77 9.69 1.65
CA ARG A 251 14.70 10.83 1.53
C ARG A 251 16.02 10.47 0.80
N LEU A 252 16.39 9.20 0.69
CA LEU A 252 17.60 8.77 -0.03
C LEU A 252 17.49 8.96 -1.55
N ILE A 253 16.28 8.88 -2.11
CA ILE A 253 16.02 9.20 -3.52
C ILE A 253 16.38 10.67 -3.83
N LEU A 254 16.21 11.54 -2.84
CA LEU A 254 16.47 12.99 -2.93
C LEU A 254 17.90 13.39 -2.55
N LYS A 255 18.74 12.47 -2.05
CA LYS A 255 20.14 12.73 -1.68
C LYS A 255 21.09 12.44 -2.85
N LYS A 256 22.09 13.29 -3.08
CA LYS A 256 23.11 13.10 -4.14
C LYS A 256 24.10 11.99 -3.73
N GLY A 257 24.37 11.06 -4.66
CA GLY A 257 25.61 10.25 -4.74
C GLY A 257 25.68 8.98 -3.89
N HIS A 258 25.36 7.84 -4.50
CA HIS A 258 26.04 6.56 -4.21
C HIS A 258 26.20 5.70 -5.48
N TYR A 259 26.45 6.37 -6.62
CA TYR A 259 26.90 5.68 -7.82
C TYR A 259 28.31 6.17 -8.15
N GLY A 260 29.29 5.29 -7.87
CA GLY A 260 30.62 5.24 -8.46
C GLY A 260 31.42 6.54 -8.52
N GLU A 261 32.09 6.90 -7.42
CA GLU A 261 33.46 7.38 -7.52
C GLU A 261 34.36 6.18 -7.26
N ASN A 262 34.83 5.56 -8.34
CA ASN A 262 36.04 4.74 -8.41
C ASN A 262 36.60 4.87 -9.83
#